data_AF-A0A2J5Q3N6-F1
#
_entry.id   AF-A0A2J5Q3N6-F1
#
_cell.length_a   1.000
_cell.length_b   1.000
_cell.length_c   1.000
_cell.angle_alpha   90.00
_cell.angle_beta   90.00
_cell.angle_gamma   90.00
#
_symmetry.space_group_name_H-M   'P 1'
#
loop_
_entity.id
_entity.type
_entity.pdbx_description
1 polymer ?
#
loop_
_entity_poly.entity_id
_entity_poly.type
_entity_poly.pdbx_seq_one_letter_code
_entity_poly.pdbx_strand_id
1 'polypeptide(L)'
;MWRRLIYHPEVNYALRQTLVLCLPVAIGLLLGHLQQGLLFSLVPACCNVAGLDTPHKRFFKRLIIGGSLFAGCSLIVQLLLQRDIPLPLILTGLALILGVTAEISSLHARLLPASLIAAIFTLSLAGNMPIWEPLLIYAMGTLWYGVFNWFWFWLWREQPLRESLSLLYRELANY
;
A
#
# COMPACT_ATOMS: atom_id res chain seq x y z
N MET A 1 21.73 -24.73 7.42
CA MET A 1 21.09 -23.63 8.19
C MET A 1 20.08 -22.85 7.35
N TRP A 2 20.50 -22.18 6.26
CA TRP A 2 19.67 -21.36 5.35
C TRP A 2 18.16 -21.68 5.24
N ARG A 3 17.76 -22.93 4.98
CA ARG A 3 16.33 -23.32 4.90
C ARG A 3 15.52 -22.93 6.15
N ARG A 4 16.03 -23.12 7.38
CA ARG A 4 15.31 -22.69 8.60
C ARG A 4 15.06 -21.18 8.63
N LEU A 5 16.02 -20.40 8.14
CA LEU A 5 15.99 -18.93 8.15
C LEU A 5 14.93 -18.41 7.15
N ILE A 6 14.81 -19.02 5.98
CA ILE A 6 13.76 -18.71 4.98
C ILE A 6 12.37 -19.19 5.43
N TYR A 7 12.28 -20.28 6.20
CA TYR A 7 11.01 -20.77 6.75
C TYR A 7 10.57 -20.05 8.03
N HIS A 8 11.35 -19.13 8.60
CA HIS A 8 10.85 -18.25 9.68
C HIS A 8 9.81 -17.27 9.12
N PRO A 9 8.62 -17.16 9.74
CA PRO A 9 7.53 -16.36 9.18
C PRO A 9 7.86 -14.87 9.12
N GLU A 10 8.43 -14.33 10.20
CA GLU A 10 8.87 -12.93 10.32
C GLU A 10 9.88 -12.55 9.21
N VAL A 11 10.80 -13.47 8.86
CA VAL A 11 11.78 -13.28 7.77
C VAL A 11 11.12 -13.35 6.39
N ASN A 12 10.24 -14.33 6.17
CA ASN A 12 9.52 -14.49 4.90
C ASN A 12 8.61 -13.29 4.60
N TYR A 13 7.92 -12.77 5.63
CA TYR A 13 7.12 -11.55 5.57
C TYR A 13 7.99 -10.32 5.21
N ALA A 14 9.08 -10.09 5.93
CA ALA A 14 9.99 -8.98 5.66
C ALA A 14 10.62 -9.06 4.25
N LEU A 15 10.98 -10.26 3.81
CA LEU A 15 11.54 -10.52 2.49
C LEU A 15 10.51 -10.29 1.37
N ARG A 16 9.25 -10.71 1.57
CA ARG A 16 8.15 -10.39 0.64
C ARG A 16 7.97 -8.87 0.50
N GLN A 17 7.88 -8.16 1.62
CA GLN A 17 7.61 -6.72 1.61
C GLN A 17 8.76 -5.90 1.03
N THR A 18 10.01 -6.27 1.32
CA THR A 18 11.18 -5.61 0.71
C THR A 18 11.28 -5.90 -0.79
N LEU A 19 11.03 -7.13 -1.26
CA LEU A 19 10.98 -7.42 -2.70
C LEU A 19 9.87 -6.64 -3.43
N VAL A 20 8.67 -6.57 -2.85
CA VAL A 20 7.54 -5.79 -3.38
C VAL A 20 7.91 -4.32 -3.66
N LEU A 21 8.71 -3.72 -2.77
CA LEU A 21 9.18 -2.33 -2.85
C LEU A 21 10.39 -2.17 -3.79
N CYS A 22 11.38 -3.05 -3.69
CA CYS A 22 12.65 -2.93 -4.39
C CYS A 22 12.56 -3.31 -5.88
N LEU A 23 11.66 -4.22 -6.28
CA LEU A 23 11.56 -4.66 -7.67
C LEU A 23 11.20 -3.52 -8.65
N PRO A 24 10.19 -2.67 -8.41
CA PRO A 24 9.93 -1.49 -9.24
C PRO A 24 11.12 -0.52 -9.34
N VAL A 25 11.87 -0.34 -8.25
CA VAL A 25 13.05 0.55 -8.23
C VAL A 25 14.20 -0.04 -9.04
N ALA A 26 14.46 -1.34 -8.90
CA ALA A 26 15.48 -2.05 -9.67
C ALA A 26 15.17 -2.07 -11.18
N ILE A 27 13.90 -2.29 -11.56
CA ILE A 27 13.44 -2.21 -12.94
C ILE A 27 13.58 -0.78 -13.48
N GLY A 28 13.16 0.24 -12.71
CA GLY A 28 13.35 1.64 -13.07
C GLY A 28 14.81 2.05 -13.25
N LEU A 29 15.71 1.51 -12.42
CA LEU A 29 17.16 1.72 -12.56
C LEU A 29 17.71 1.07 -13.84
N LEU A 30 17.36 -0.19 -14.12
CA LEU A 30 17.81 -0.91 -15.32
C LEU A 30 17.28 -0.29 -16.63
N LEU A 31 16.11 0.35 -16.59
CA LEU A 31 15.52 1.06 -17.73
C LEU A 31 15.91 2.55 -17.79
N GLY A 32 16.73 3.06 -16.88
CA GLY A 32 17.12 4.48 -16.79
C GLY A 32 16.04 5.42 -16.21
N HIS A 33 14.80 4.96 -16.07
CA HIS A 33 13.65 5.71 -15.53
C HIS A 33 13.53 5.60 -14.00
N LEU A 34 14.62 5.88 -13.27
CA LEU A 34 14.72 5.75 -11.81
C LEU A 34 13.60 6.50 -11.06
N GLN A 35 13.27 7.73 -11.49
CA GLN A 35 12.21 8.54 -10.87
C GLN A 35 10.84 7.85 -10.93
N GLN A 36 10.48 7.25 -12.08
CA GLN A 36 9.22 6.53 -12.22
C GLN A 36 9.21 5.24 -11.38
N GLY A 37 10.33 4.51 -11.32
CA GLY A 37 10.47 3.33 -10.45
C GLY A 37 10.32 3.64 -8.96
N LEU A 38 10.85 4.78 -8.51
CA LEU A 38 10.68 5.27 -7.13
C LEU A 38 9.24 5.71 -6.85
N LEU A 39 8.64 6.52 -7.72
CA LEU A 39 7.24 6.96 -7.60
C LEU A 39 6.27 5.78 -7.57
N PHE A 40 6.50 4.76 -8.41
CA PHE A 40 5.72 3.54 -8.40
C PHE A 40 5.89 2.76 -7.09
N SER A 41 7.11 2.68 -6.53
CA SER A 41 7.40 1.98 -5.26
C SER A 41 6.72 2.60 -4.03
N LEU A 42 6.42 3.91 -4.06
CA LEU A 42 5.63 4.57 -3.00
C LEU A 42 4.21 3.99 -2.88
N VAL A 43 3.62 3.47 -3.97
CA VAL A 43 2.25 2.93 -3.93
C VAL A 43 2.17 1.60 -3.16
N PRO A 44 3.03 0.58 -3.41
CA PRO A 44 3.22 -0.55 -2.51
C PRO A 44 3.52 -0.18 -1.05
N ALA A 45 4.25 0.92 -0.79
CA ALA A 45 4.48 1.38 0.58
C ALA A 45 3.15 1.83 1.25
N CYS A 46 2.32 2.62 0.56
CA CYS A 46 0.98 2.96 1.03
C CYS A 46 0.09 1.72 1.21
N CYS A 47 0.17 0.73 0.32
CA CYS A 47 -0.56 -0.53 0.47
C CYS A 47 -0.14 -1.34 1.71
N ASN A 48 1.15 -1.29 2.08
CA ASN A 48 1.68 -1.92 3.29
C ASN A 48 1.18 -1.21 4.56
N VAL A 49 1.28 0.13 4.61
CA VAL A 49 0.72 0.94 5.71
C VAL A 49 -0.78 0.69 5.91
N ALA A 50 -1.53 0.50 4.81
CA ALA A 50 -2.94 0.14 4.85
C ALA A 50 -3.25 -1.31 5.34
N GLY A 51 -2.24 -2.17 5.53
CA GLY A 51 -2.41 -3.56 5.96
C GLY A 51 -3.09 -4.48 4.93
N LEU A 52 -3.01 -4.14 3.65
CA LEU A 52 -3.72 -4.83 2.56
C LEU A 52 -3.18 -6.23 2.25
N ASP A 53 -1.98 -6.57 2.72
CA ASP A 53 -1.26 -7.85 2.59
C ASP A 53 -1.72 -8.96 3.56
N THR A 54 -2.67 -8.68 4.45
CA THR A 54 -3.25 -9.68 5.36
C THR A 54 -4.09 -10.72 4.59
N PRO A 55 -3.76 -12.04 4.66
CA PRO A 55 -4.45 -13.06 3.87
C PRO A 55 -5.87 -13.31 4.37
N HIS A 56 -6.87 -12.82 3.63
CA HIS A 56 -8.28 -12.87 4.02
C HIS A 56 -9.16 -13.33 2.84
N LYS A 57 -10.24 -14.07 3.13
CA LYS A 57 -11.31 -14.45 2.16
C LYS A 57 -11.93 -13.29 1.33
N ARG A 58 -11.57 -12.02 1.61
CA ARG A 58 -12.01 -10.82 0.88
C ARG A 58 -10.85 -9.93 0.42
N PHE A 59 -9.62 -10.47 0.31
CA PHE A 59 -8.39 -9.77 -0.10
C PHE A 59 -8.59 -8.84 -1.31
N PHE A 60 -9.01 -9.38 -2.46
CA PHE A 60 -9.25 -8.58 -3.67
C PHE A 60 -10.29 -7.46 -3.48
N LYS A 61 -11.33 -7.66 -2.64
CA LYS A 61 -12.29 -6.60 -2.35
C LYS A 61 -11.66 -5.47 -1.52
N ARG A 62 -10.81 -5.79 -0.54
CA ARG A 62 -10.03 -4.78 0.21
C ARG A 62 -9.04 -4.05 -0.69
N LEU A 63 -8.36 -4.76 -1.59
CA LEU A 63 -7.42 -4.18 -2.56
C LEU A 63 -8.11 -3.17 -3.48
N ILE A 64 -9.27 -3.53 -4.06
CA ILE A 64 -10.06 -2.64 -4.91
C ILE A 64 -10.53 -1.41 -4.13
N ILE A 65 -11.03 -1.57 -2.90
CA ILE A 65 -11.44 -0.45 -2.05
C ILE A 65 -10.25 0.48 -1.77
N GLY A 66 -9.10 -0.04 -1.35
CA GLY A 66 -7.90 0.76 -1.10
C GLY A 66 -7.37 1.46 -2.35
N GLY A 67 -7.29 0.77 -3.48
CA GLY A 67 -6.92 1.36 -4.77
C GLY A 67 -7.87 2.47 -5.21
N SER A 68 -9.18 2.26 -5.09
CA SER A 68 -10.19 3.28 -5.40
C SER A 68 -10.13 4.49 -4.47
N LEU A 69 -9.75 4.30 -3.20
CA LEU A 69 -9.58 5.37 -2.23
C LEU A 69 -8.31 6.19 -2.50
N PHE A 70 -7.17 5.54 -2.80
CA PHE A 70 -5.93 6.23 -3.14
C PHE A 70 -6.10 7.03 -4.45
N ALA A 71 -6.70 6.41 -5.47
CA ALA A 71 -7.10 7.05 -6.72
C ALA A 71 -8.07 8.23 -6.50
N GLY A 72 -9.10 8.04 -5.68
CA GLY A 72 -10.10 9.06 -5.37
C GLY A 72 -9.50 10.26 -4.64
N CYS A 73 -8.67 10.04 -3.61
CA CYS A 73 -7.96 11.10 -2.91
C CYS A 73 -6.99 11.86 -3.82
N SER A 74 -6.25 11.15 -4.70
CA SER A 74 -5.40 11.76 -5.73
C SER A 74 -6.20 12.70 -6.65
N LEU A 75 -7.31 12.21 -7.21
CA LEU A 75 -8.16 12.99 -8.10
C LEU A 75 -8.81 14.20 -7.40
N ILE A 76 -9.30 14.03 -6.16
CA ILE A 76 -9.88 15.13 -5.38
C ILE A 76 -8.84 16.22 -5.14
N VAL A 77 -7.61 15.87 -4.75
CA VAL A 77 -6.51 16.84 -4.57
C VAL A 77 -6.23 17.61 -5.87
N GLN A 78 -6.11 16.91 -7.01
CA GLN A 78 -5.83 17.54 -8.30
C GLN A 78 -6.98 18.46 -8.76
N LEU A 79 -8.24 18.04 -8.58
CA LEU A 79 -9.41 18.84 -8.95
C LEU A 79 -9.61 20.07 -8.06
N LEU A 80 -9.27 19.99 -6.77
CA LEU A 80 -9.28 21.15 -5.86
C LEU A 80 -8.16 22.14 -6.20
N LEU A 81 -6.96 21.64 -6.53
CA LEU A 81 -5.85 22.47 -7.03
C LEU A 81 -6.21 23.21 -8.32
N GLN A 82 -6.91 22.57 -9.27
CA GLN A 82 -7.41 23.20 -10.50
C GLN A 82 -8.55 24.21 -10.30
N ARG A 83 -8.96 24.45 -9.05
CA ARG A 83 -9.94 25.49 -8.67
C ARG A 83 -9.30 26.61 -7.84
N ASP A 84 -7.96 26.69 -7.85
CA ASP A 84 -7.15 27.66 -7.10
C ASP A 84 -7.45 27.68 -5.59
N ILE A 85 -7.95 26.55 -5.05
CA ILE A 85 -8.25 26.41 -3.62
C ILE A 85 -6.91 26.30 -2.87
N PRO A 86 -6.66 27.15 -1.85
CA PRO A 86 -5.36 27.21 -1.21
C PRO A 86 -5.04 25.90 -0.46
N LEU A 87 -3.82 25.40 -0.68
CA LEU A 87 -3.30 24.14 -0.14
C LEU A 87 -3.61 23.88 1.36
N PRO A 88 -3.53 24.86 2.28
CA PRO A 88 -3.90 24.65 3.68
C PRO A 88 -5.36 24.19 3.88
N LEU A 89 -6.33 24.67 3.07
CA LEU A 89 -7.72 24.24 3.17
C LEU A 89 -7.92 22.82 2.62
N ILE A 90 -7.22 22.46 1.54
CA ILE A 90 -7.24 21.10 0.98
C ILE A 90 -6.69 20.10 2.01
N LEU A 91 -5.54 20.41 2.61
CA LEU A 91 -4.88 19.53 3.58
C LEU A 91 -5.62 19.43 4.91
N THR A 92 -6.12 20.55 5.47
CA THR A 92 -6.91 20.51 6.70
C THR A 92 -8.26 19.80 6.51
N GLY A 93 -8.95 20.03 5.39
CA GLY A 93 -10.17 19.33 5.04
C GLY A 93 -9.96 17.81 4.92
N LEU A 94 -8.94 17.38 4.18
CA LEU A 94 -8.61 15.95 4.05
C LEU A 94 -8.15 15.34 5.38
N ALA A 95 -7.35 16.04 6.17
CA ALA A 95 -6.89 15.56 7.48
C ALA A 95 -8.05 15.39 8.48
N LEU A 96 -9.01 16.33 8.52
CA LEU A 96 -10.19 16.21 9.35
C LEU A 96 -11.09 15.06 8.88
N ILE A 97 -11.41 14.99 7.58
CA ILE A 97 -12.31 13.95 7.05
C ILE A 97 -11.69 12.55 7.21
N LEU A 98 -10.47 12.34 6.70
CA LEU A 98 -9.82 11.02 6.72
C LEU A 98 -9.34 10.64 8.13
N GLY A 99 -8.92 11.61 8.95
CA GLY A 99 -8.48 11.37 10.32
C GLY A 99 -9.63 11.01 11.26
N VAL A 100 -10.71 11.79 11.29
CA VAL A 100 -11.85 11.51 12.18
C VAL A 100 -12.57 10.23 11.77
N THR A 101 -12.63 9.90 10.47
CA THR A 101 -13.22 8.62 10.02
C THR A 101 -12.30 7.42 10.17
N ALA A 102 -11.01 7.60 10.52
CA ALA A 102 -10.07 6.50 10.76
C ALA A 102 -10.44 5.69 12.00
N GLU A 103 -10.84 6.37 13.08
CA GLU A 103 -11.21 5.75 14.38
C GLU A 103 -12.47 4.87 14.31
N ILE A 104 -13.25 4.93 13.23
CA ILE A 104 -14.50 4.18 13.07
C ILE A 104 -14.26 2.65 13.05
N SER A 105 -13.11 2.18 12.54
CA SER A 105 -12.71 0.78 12.73
C SER A 105 -11.23 0.53 12.46
N SER A 106 -10.70 -0.59 12.97
CA SER A 106 -9.30 -1.02 12.80
C SER A 106 -8.83 -1.21 11.35
N LEU A 107 -9.74 -1.23 10.37
CA LEU A 107 -9.40 -1.18 8.94
C LEU A 107 -9.23 0.27 8.47
N HIS A 108 -10.18 1.15 8.80
CA HIS A 108 -10.09 2.58 8.44
C HIS A 108 -8.90 3.25 9.13
N ALA A 109 -8.58 2.85 10.36
CA ALA A 109 -7.40 3.27 11.13
C ALA A 109 -6.05 3.02 10.42
N ARG A 110 -6.01 2.15 9.41
CA ARG A 110 -4.83 1.90 8.56
C ARG A 110 -5.01 2.44 7.14
N LEU A 111 -6.20 2.23 6.57
CA LEU A 111 -6.52 2.59 5.19
C LEU A 111 -6.53 4.11 4.95
N LEU A 112 -7.09 4.89 5.88
CA LEU A 112 -7.31 6.32 5.70
C LEU A 112 -6.03 7.17 5.93
N PRO A 113 -5.15 6.86 6.91
CA PRO A 113 -3.83 7.45 6.95
C PRO A 113 -3.00 7.12 5.70
N ALA A 114 -3.09 5.91 5.15
CA ALA A 114 -2.43 5.55 3.90
C ALA A 114 -2.97 6.33 2.67
N SER A 115 -4.28 6.60 2.60
CA SER A 115 -4.85 7.44 1.54
C SER A 115 -4.49 8.92 1.70
N LEU A 116 -4.29 9.40 2.93
CA LEU A 116 -3.77 10.74 3.21
C LEU A 116 -2.29 10.86 2.79
N ILE A 117 -1.47 9.83 3.01
CA ILE A 117 -0.09 9.79 2.50
C ILE A 117 -0.08 9.82 0.95
N ALA A 118 -0.96 9.05 0.29
CA ALA A 118 -1.13 9.11 -1.17
C ALA A 118 -1.61 10.50 -1.66
N ALA A 119 -2.54 11.14 -0.94
CA ALA A 119 -2.96 12.52 -1.23
C ALA A 119 -1.77 13.51 -1.18
N ILE A 120 -0.90 13.39 -0.17
CA ILE A 120 0.30 14.23 -0.03
C ILE A 120 1.32 13.93 -1.15
N PHE A 121 1.60 12.67 -1.48
CA PHE A 121 2.48 12.35 -2.61
C PHE A 121 1.95 12.87 -3.95
N THR A 122 0.63 12.96 -4.12
CA THR A 122 0.01 13.55 -5.31
C THR A 122 0.36 15.04 -5.46
N LEU A 123 0.59 15.77 -4.36
CA LEU A 123 1.07 17.17 -4.43
C LEU A 123 2.47 17.29 -5.05
N SER A 124 3.34 16.28 -4.87
CA SER A 124 4.68 16.25 -5.48
C SER A 124 4.63 16.01 -7.01
N LEU A 125 3.50 15.51 -7.51
CA LEU A 125 3.24 15.21 -8.93
C LEU A 125 2.43 16.30 -9.63
N ALA A 126 1.69 17.12 -8.86
CA ALA A 126 0.91 18.23 -9.38
C ALA A 126 1.80 19.27 -10.09
N GLY A 127 1.36 19.77 -11.24
CA GLY A 127 2.11 20.71 -12.09
C GLY A 127 3.19 20.06 -12.96
N ASN A 128 3.79 18.94 -12.52
CA ASN A 128 4.80 18.21 -13.29
C ASN A 128 4.21 17.16 -14.24
N MET A 129 3.02 16.62 -13.93
CA MET A 129 2.38 15.53 -14.67
C MET A 129 0.88 15.79 -14.92
N PRO A 130 0.30 15.24 -16.01
CA PRO A 130 -1.14 15.32 -16.28
C PRO A 130 -1.96 14.55 -15.22
N ILE A 131 -3.20 15.02 -14.99
CA ILE A 131 -4.16 14.50 -13.99
C ILE A 131 -4.19 12.95 -13.95
N TRP A 132 -4.25 12.34 -15.15
CA TRP A 132 -4.43 10.91 -15.35
C TRP A 132 -3.20 10.06 -14.97
N GLU A 133 -1.99 10.63 -14.93
CA GLU A 133 -0.76 9.84 -14.70
C GLU A 133 -0.62 9.38 -13.23
N PRO A 134 -0.78 10.24 -12.20
CA PRO A 134 -0.86 9.77 -10.81
C PRO A 134 -2.00 8.77 -10.56
N LEU A 135 -3.17 8.96 -11.20
CA LEU A 135 -4.28 8.00 -11.14
C LEU A 135 -3.84 6.61 -11.65
N LEU A 136 -3.16 6.55 -12.79
CA LEU A 136 -2.62 5.31 -13.35
C LEU A 136 -1.52 4.70 -12.46
N ILE A 137 -0.66 5.53 -11.86
CA ILE A 137 0.38 5.06 -10.92
C ILE A 137 -0.25 4.41 -9.68
N TYR A 138 -1.27 5.02 -9.06
CA TYR A 138 -1.98 4.40 -7.92
C TYR A 138 -2.74 3.14 -8.31
N ALA A 139 -3.40 3.12 -9.47
CA ALA A 139 -4.10 1.94 -9.96
C ALA A 139 -3.13 0.78 -10.28
N MET A 140 -2.06 1.03 -11.02
CA MET A 140 -1.09 0.01 -11.40
C MET A 140 -0.23 -0.45 -10.23
N GLY A 141 0.14 0.44 -9.30
CA GLY A 141 0.89 0.09 -8.09
C GLY A 141 0.07 -0.75 -7.11
N THR A 142 -1.23 -0.46 -6.95
CA THR A 142 -2.12 -1.31 -6.12
C THR A 142 -2.41 -2.66 -6.79
N LEU A 143 -2.54 -2.71 -8.11
CA LEU A 143 -2.63 -3.97 -8.87
C LEU A 143 -1.35 -4.81 -8.75
N TRP A 144 -0.16 -4.22 -8.93
CA TRP A 144 1.13 -4.88 -8.73
C TRP A 144 1.25 -5.46 -7.32
N TYR A 145 0.91 -4.69 -6.30
CA TYR A 145 0.89 -5.14 -4.90
C TYR A 145 -0.02 -6.37 -4.70
N GLY A 146 -1.22 -6.34 -5.30
CA GLY A 146 -2.17 -7.45 -5.25
C GLY A 146 -1.66 -8.71 -5.95
N VAL A 147 -1.14 -8.57 -7.18
CA VAL A 147 -0.63 -9.67 -8.00
C VAL A 147 0.61 -10.31 -7.37
N PHE A 148 1.57 -9.49 -6.89
CA PHE A 148 2.78 -10.01 -6.26
C PHE A 148 2.46 -10.77 -4.96
N ASN A 149 1.61 -10.20 -4.09
CA ASN A 149 1.20 -10.89 -2.86
C ASN A 149 0.43 -12.19 -3.17
N TRP A 150 -0.45 -12.20 -4.17
CA TRP A 150 -1.14 -13.42 -4.60
C TRP A 150 -0.18 -14.49 -5.14
N PHE A 151 0.78 -14.10 -5.99
CA PHE A 151 1.82 -15.00 -6.50
C PHE A 151 2.68 -15.58 -5.36
N TRP A 152 3.03 -14.76 -4.37
CA TRP A 152 3.74 -15.20 -3.16
C TRP A 152 2.91 -16.22 -2.36
N PHE A 153 1.63 -15.93 -2.08
CA PHE A 153 0.75 -16.87 -1.37
C PHE A 153 0.49 -18.17 -2.16
N TRP A 154 0.56 -18.14 -3.49
CA TRP A 154 0.47 -19.35 -4.32
C TRP A 154 1.73 -20.20 -4.21
N LEU A 155 2.91 -19.59 -4.31
CA LEU A 155 4.21 -20.26 -4.25
C LEU A 155 4.55 -20.78 -2.83
N TRP A 156 4.04 -20.14 -1.78
CA TRP A 156 4.25 -20.50 -0.37
C TRP A 156 2.96 -20.92 0.38
N ARG A 157 2.09 -21.69 -0.30
CA ARG A 157 0.76 -22.14 0.18
C ARG A 157 0.68 -22.69 1.61
N GLU A 158 1.75 -23.31 2.14
CA GLU A 158 1.75 -23.90 3.48
C GLU A 158 2.07 -22.92 4.63
N GLN A 159 2.68 -21.76 4.37
CA GLN A 159 3.16 -20.88 5.44
C GLN A 159 2.05 -20.16 6.23
N PRO A 160 0.92 -19.68 5.65
CA PRO A 160 -0.14 -19.02 6.42
C PRO A 160 -0.75 -19.90 7.51
N LEU A 161 -0.72 -21.23 7.33
CA LEU A 161 -1.24 -22.22 8.27
C LEU A 161 -0.23 -22.51 9.40
N ARG A 162 1.07 -22.35 9.13
CA ARG A 162 2.14 -22.41 10.14
C ARG A 162 2.21 -21.12 10.96
N GLU A 163 1.96 -19.97 10.33
CA GLU A 163 1.87 -18.66 10.98
C GLU A 163 0.73 -18.62 12.01
N SER A 164 -0.49 -18.99 11.63
CA SER A 164 -1.63 -19.03 12.55
C SER A 164 -1.42 -20.01 13.71
N LEU A 165 -0.86 -21.20 13.46
CA LEU A 165 -0.47 -22.13 14.51
C LEU A 165 0.58 -21.52 15.45
N SER A 166 1.61 -20.84 14.93
CA SER A 166 2.66 -20.25 15.76
C SER A 166 2.18 -19.10 16.66
N LEU A 167 1.17 -18.35 16.20
CA LEU A 167 0.51 -17.31 17.00
C LEU A 167 -0.38 -17.94 18.08
N LEU A 168 -1.21 -18.92 17.72
CA LEU A 168 -2.03 -19.66 18.69
C LEU A 168 -1.17 -20.34 19.78
N TYR A 169 -0.02 -20.92 19.43
CA TYR A 169 0.92 -21.48 20.42
C TYR A 169 1.60 -20.40 21.28
N ARG A 170 1.83 -19.18 20.78
CA ARG A 170 2.30 -18.05 21.60
C ARG A 170 1.22 -17.53 22.55
N GLU A 171 -0.04 -17.49 22.12
CA GLU A 171 -1.18 -17.08 22.97
C GLU A 171 -1.46 -18.12 24.05
N LEU A 172 -1.47 -19.42 23.72
CA LEU A 172 -1.62 -20.53 24.67
C LEU A 172 -0.44 -20.70 25.64
N ALA A 173 0.76 -20.21 25.30
CA ALA A 173 1.92 -20.23 26.20
C ALA A 173 1.97 -19.04 27.17
N ASN A 174 1.08 -18.06 27.01
CA ASN A 174 0.94 -16.86 27.85
C ASN A 174 -0.36 -16.89 28.70
N TYR A 175 -0.98 -18.07 28.86
CA TYR A 175 -2.29 -18.28 29.50
C TYR A 175 -2.20 -19.35 30.61
#